data_AF-A0A0K2RNH0-F1
#
_entry.id   AF-A0A0K2RNH0-F1
#
_cell.length_a   1.000
_cell.length_b   1.000
_cell.length_c   1.000
_cell.angle_alpha   90.00
_cell.angle_beta   90.00
_cell.angle_gamma   90.00
#
_symmetry.space_group_name_H-M   'P 1'
#
loop_
_entity.id
_entity.type
_entity.pdbx_description
1 polymer ?
#
loop_
_entity_poly.entity_id
_entity_poly.type
_entity_poly.pdbx_seq_one_letter_code
_entity_poly.pdbx_strand_id
1 'polypeptide(L)'
;MPLAIASVPSSDPHAGYLEYLRRTGRGNTAYLSAARTFFKRWPDPRQWAAEPLQVRLSAGSATRPIITFLMLHQGLRPGYDYLLERKLSSIWREVQDSPLVADLDRFMTAAADLGFTERVRFATGSQVPVRLLIQTGRRLEQLALADLAEFTAACRDRQDRTGKGHSHYLAAVNNAQRVLFHLGVLDELPRAGGPVPFAERLAQVRPPIRAAMIAYLDRKRATCRPKTVSTIATRLKHFGEFLAGIDPDLESVAALDRRQHIEPYLSSMVDAVSTKNGETITVADRSRRVLALMGFLTDITEWEWPEAPPRRLLFRDDIPKLPQTLPRYLPVDIDRRLTHVLTESRAMNWPRPPCGCNVPAGCVSGNCSTSNWTASTRSRPRELVEGPPRQAGHRADGPPR
;
A
#
# COMPACT_ATOMS: atom_id res chain seq x y z
N MET A 1 -39.64 -17.15 -6.14
CA MET A 1 -39.09 -15.92 -5.56
C MET A 1 -39.78 -15.63 -4.25
N PRO A 2 -39.12 -15.80 -3.09
CA PRO A 2 -39.60 -15.22 -1.85
C PRO A 2 -38.99 -13.82 -1.69
N LEU A 3 -39.85 -12.82 -1.55
CA LEU A 3 -39.49 -11.46 -1.18
C LEU A 3 -38.74 -11.48 0.15
N ALA A 4 -37.48 -11.05 0.14
CA ALA A 4 -36.72 -10.80 1.35
C ALA A 4 -37.41 -9.68 2.13
N ILE A 5 -38.00 -10.03 3.26
CA ILE A 5 -38.58 -9.08 4.21
C ILE A 5 -37.42 -8.24 4.73
N ALA A 6 -37.33 -6.99 4.27
CA ALA A 6 -36.48 -5.99 4.90
C ALA A 6 -36.92 -5.89 6.36
N SER A 7 -36.04 -6.26 7.28
CA SER A 7 -36.30 -6.12 8.72
C SER A 7 -36.59 -4.65 9.00
N VAL A 8 -37.86 -4.33 9.27
CA VAL A 8 -38.27 -3.00 9.71
C VAL A 8 -37.48 -2.69 10.98
N PRO A 9 -36.88 -1.49 11.12
CA PRO A 9 -36.22 -1.11 12.36
C PRO A 9 -37.21 -1.27 13.51
N SER A 10 -36.79 -1.97 14.54
CA SER A 10 -37.62 -2.18 15.73
C SER A 10 -37.98 -0.80 16.30
N SER A 11 -39.26 -0.58 16.60
CA SER A 11 -39.69 0.66 17.29
C SER A 11 -38.99 0.84 18.64
N ASP A 12 -38.44 -0.24 19.21
CA ASP A 12 -37.52 -0.23 20.35
C ASP A 12 -36.18 -0.92 19.99
N PRO A 13 -35.11 -0.16 19.72
CA PRO A 13 -33.78 -0.71 19.44
C PRO A 13 -33.21 -1.57 20.58
N HIS A 14 -33.64 -1.35 21.83
CA HIS A 14 -33.18 -2.12 22.97
C HIS A 14 -33.77 -3.53 22.98
N ALA A 15 -35.10 -3.65 22.89
CA ALA A 15 -35.75 -4.95 22.73
C ALA A 15 -35.22 -5.70 21.49
N GLY A 16 -35.01 -4.98 20.39
CA GLY A 16 -34.42 -5.56 19.17
C GLY A 16 -33.03 -6.17 19.40
N TYR A 17 -32.16 -5.52 20.19
CA TYR A 17 -30.85 -6.07 20.52
C TYR A 17 -30.94 -7.29 21.44
N LEU A 18 -31.85 -7.30 22.40
CA LEU A 18 -32.05 -8.44 23.30
C LEU A 18 -32.53 -9.67 22.52
N GLU A 19 -33.47 -9.49 21.61
CA GLU A 19 -33.94 -10.55 20.72
C GLU A 19 -32.82 -11.04 19.79
N TYR A 20 -32.01 -10.13 19.25
CA TYR A 20 -30.82 -10.48 18.47
C TYR A 20 -29.85 -11.37 19.27
N LEU A 21 -29.55 -11.03 20.52
CA LEU A 21 -28.67 -11.84 21.38
C LEU A 21 -29.25 -13.23 21.66
N ARG A 22 -30.58 -13.32 21.88
CA ARG A 22 -31.28 -14.58 22.11
C ARG A 22 -31.21 -15.47 20.87
N ARG A 23 -31.56 -14.91 19.71
CA ARG A 23 -31.59 -15.62 18.41
C ARG A 23 -30.21 -16.13 18.00
N THR A 24 -29.16 -15.34 18.24
CA THR A 24 -27.78 -15.71 17.89
C THR A 24 -27.08 -16.56 18.94
N GLY A 25 -27.68 -16.78 20.11
CA GLY A 25 -27.07 -17.51 21.23
C GLY A 25 -25.88 -16.77 21.86
N ARG A 26 -25.76 -15.45 21.67
CA ARG A 26 -24.62 -14.63 22.11
C ARG A 26 -24.89 -13.83 23.38
N GLY A 27 -26.05 -14.02 23.99
CA GLY A 27 -26.42 -13.36 25.24
C GLY A 27 -25.47 -13.72 26.37
N ASN A 28 -24.92 -12.71 27.06
CA ASN A 28 -24.25 -12.86 28.34
C ASN A 28 -24.61 -11.69 29.26
N THR A 29 -24.40 -11.85 30.56
CA THR A 29 -24.75 -10.84 31.57
C THR A 29 -24.06 -9.49 31.34
N ALA A 30 -22.81 -9.50 30.87
CA ALA A 30 -22.05 -8.29 30.56
C ALA A 30 -22.67 -7.49 29.40
N TYR A 31 -23.11 -8.16 28.33
CA TYR A 31 -23.73 -7.53 27.16
C TYR A 31 -25.12 -7.00 27.49
N LEU A 32 -25.89 -7.73 28.29
CA LEU A 32 -27.20 -7.28 28.77
C LEU A 32 -27.07 -6.03 29.66
N SER A 33 -26.12 -6.04 30.60
CA SER A 33 -25.84 -4.88 31.46
C SER A 33 -25.33 -3.67 30.68
N ALA A 34 -24.42 -3.91 29.72
CA ALA A 34 -23.89 -2.87 28.85
C ALA A 34 -24.99 -2.26 27.95
N ALA A 35 -25.90 -3.08 27.42
CA ALA A 35 -27.04 -2.61 26.64
C ALA A 35 -27.97 -1.71 27.46
N ARG A 36 -28.34 -2.17 28.67
CA ARG A 36 -29.19 -1.38 29.58
C ARG A 36 -28.55 -0.03 29.90
N THR A 37 -27.25 -0.02 30.19
CA THR A 37 -26.51 1.20 30.49
C THR A 37 -26.42 2.12 29.28
N PHE A 38 -26.16 1.56 28.10
CA PHE A 38 -26.08 2.29 26.84
C PHE A 38 -27.40 3.01 26.52
N PHE A 39 -28.53 2.29 26.51
CA PHE A 39 -29.83 2.88 26.20
C PHE A 39 -30.39 3.79 27.30
N LYS A 40 -29.99 3.58 28.57
CA LYS A 40 -30.30 4.53 29.64
C LYS A 40 -29.64 5.89 29.38
N ARG A 41 -28.41 5.89 28.87
CA ARG A 41 -27.67 7.11 28.57
C ARG A 41 -28.05 7.73 27.23
N TRP A 42 -28.28 6.89 26.22
CA TRP A 42 -28.66 7.32 24.86
C TRP A 42 -29.90 6.52 24.40
N PRO A 43 -31.11 6.97 24.77
CA PRO A 43 -32.34 6.32 24.34
C PRO A 43 -32.49 6.29 22.82
N ASP A 44 -32.09 7.37 22.14
CA ASP A 44 -31.88 7.40 20.69
C ASP A 44 -30.39 7.17 20.38
N PRO A 45 -30.03 6.06 19.71
CA PRO A 45 -28.67 5.78 19.26
C PRO A 45 -28.00 6.89 18.45
N ARG A 46 -28.78 7.74 17.78
CA ARG A 46 -28.23 8.88 17.02
C ARG A 46 -27.56 9.91 17.93
N GLN A 47 -28.02 10.04 19.17
CA GLN A 47 -27.38 10.89 20.17
C GLN A 47 -25.97 10.39 20.50
N TRP A 48 -25.79 9.06 20.59
CA TRP A 48 -24.45 8.49 20.74
C TRP A 48 -23.57 8.76 19.53
N ALA A 49 -24.11 8.72 18.30
CA ALA A 49 -23.35 9.05 17.10
C ALA A 49 -22.89 10.53 17.06
N ALA A 50 -23.67 11.43 17.66
CA ALA A 50 -23.37 12.85 17.77
C ALA A 50 -22.36 13.20 18.89
N GLU A 51 -22.05 12.27 19.80
CA GLU A 51 -21.08 12.49 20.86
C GLU A 51 -19.66 12.72 20.31
N PRO A 52 -18.80 13.47 21.03
CA PRO A 52 -17.40 13.64 20.67
C PRO A 52 -16.71 12.29 20.45
N LEU A 53 -15.80 12.23 19.48
CA LEU A 53 -15.14 10.98 19.07
C LEU A 53 -14.52 10.22 20.27
N GLN A 54 -13.94 10.93 21.24
CA GLN A 54 -13.36 10.30 22.43
C GLN A 54 -14.41 9.58 23.30
N VAL A 55 -15.61 10.14 23.44
CA VAL A 55 -16.72 9.50 24.16
C VAL A 55 -17.16 8.24 23.41
N ARG A 56 -17.32 8.29 22.08
CA ARG A 56 -17.63 7.11 21.26
C ARG A 56 -16.53 6.04 21.36
N LEU A 57 -15.26 6.45 21.37
CA LEU A 57 -14.10 5.55 21.47
C LEU A 57 -13.89 4.95 22.87
N SER A 58 -14.51 5.50 23.92
CA SER A 58 -14.50 4.92 25.27
C SER A 58 -15.28 3.61 25.38
N ALA A 59 -16.13 3.28 24.38
CA ALA A 59 -16.90 2.04 24.37
C ALA A 59 -16.01 0.79 24.52
N GLY A 60 -16.21 0.08 25.63
CA GLY A 60 -15.49 -1.13 26.00
C GLY A 60 -15.92 -2.37 25.20
N SER A 61 -15.28 -3.50 25.47
CA SER A 61 -15.55 -4.78 24.80
C SER A 61 -17.00 -5.26 24.96
N ALA A 62 -17.67 -4.93 26.07
CA ALA A 62 -19.08 -5.29 26.31
C ALA A 62 -20.08 -4.38 25.58
N THR A 63 -19.71 -3.13 25.28
CA THR A 63 -20.59 -2.15 24.59
C THR A 63 -20.44 -2.20 23.06
N ARG A 64 -19.28 -2.63 22.54
CA ARG A 64 -19.06 -2.71 21.09
C ARG A 64 -20.01 -3.65 20.33
N PRO A 65 -20.43 -4.80 20.88
CA PRO A 65 -21.40 -5.67 20.21
C PRO A 65 -22.73 -4.96 19.94
N ILE A 66 -23.25 -4.17 20.89
CA ILE A 66 -24.49 -3.42 20.66
C ILE A 66 -24.33 -2.32 19.64
N ILE A 67 -23.19 -1.61 19.62
CA ILE A 67 -22.91 -0.63 18.57
C ILE A 67 -22.83 -1.31 17.20
N THR A 68 -22.20 -2.49 17.11
CA THR A 68 -22.17 -3.29 15.87
C THR A 68 -23.56 -3.70 15.42
N PHE A 69 -24.40 -4.16 16.34
CA PHE A 69 -25.81 -4.46 16.05
C PHE A 69 -26.55 -3.24 15.52
N LEU A 70 -26.41 -2.09 16.16
CA LEU A 70 -27.08 -0.85 15.76
C LEU A 70 -26.64 -0.41 14.35
N MET A 71 -25.35 -0.53 14.03
CA MET A 71 -24.84 -0.22 12.68
C MET A 71 -25.41 -1.15 11.60
N LEU A 72 -25.49 -2.46 11.88
CA LEU A 72 -25.87 -3.46 10.89
C LEU A 72 -27.38 -3.65 10.73
N HIS A 73 -28.15 -3.49 11.82
CA HIS A 73 -29.57 -3.83 11.85
C HIS A 73 -30.49 -2.63 12.11
N GLN A 74 -29.98 -1.52 12.64
CA GLN A 74 -30.79 -0.33 12.98
C GLN A 74 -30.35 0.94 12.24
N GLY A 75 -29.45 0.82 11.27
CA GLY A 75 -29.03 1.94 10.41
C GLY A 75 -28.28 3.05 11.14
N LEU A 76 -27.60 2.73 12.26
CA LEU A 76 -26.76 3.69 12.97
C LEU A 76 -25.56 4.08 12.09
N ARG A 77 -25.37 5.38 11.88
CA ARG A 77 -24.30 5.96 11.07
C ARG A 77 -23.34 6.70 12.00
N PRO A 78 -22.26 6.05 12.47
CA PRO A 78 -21.40 6.65 13.49
C PRO A 78 -20.41 7.68 12.93
N GLY A 79 -20.24 7.81 11.61
CA GLY A 79 -19.18 8.62 11.01
C GLY A 79 -17.93 7.81 10.65
N TYR A 80 -17.25 8.22 9.57
CA TYR A 80 -15.98 7.59 9.17
C TYR A 80 -14.87 7.78 10.21
N ASP A 81 -14.91 8.87 10.97
CA ASP A 81 -14.00 9.14 12.08
C ASP A 81 -14.00 8.02 13.13
N TYR A 82 -15.16 7.43 13.44
CA TYR A 82 -15.29 6.27 14.30
C TYR A 82 -14.97 4.96 13.58
N LEU A 83 -15.53 4.75 12.38
CA LEU A 83 -15.37 3.49 11.64
C LEU A 83 -13.92 3.18 11.31
N LEU A 84 -13.10 4.20 11.04
CA LEU A 84 -11.69 4.04 10.69
C LEU A 84 -10.80 3.76 11.92
N GLU A 85 -11.25 4.12 13.13
CA GLU A 85 -10.54 3.83 14.39
C GLU A 85 -10.88 2.47 14.99
N ARG A 86 -11.91 1.81 14.47
CA ARG A 86 -12.33 0.49 14.93
C ARG A 86 -11.98 -0.60 13.95
N LYS A 87 -11.41 -1.68 14.49
CA LYS A 87 -11.26 -2.94 13.77
C LYS A 87 -12.56 -3.74 13.88
N LEU A 88 -13.22 -3.97 12.75
CA LEU A 88 -14.45 -4.75 12.66
C LEU A 88 -14.13 -6.26 12.54
N SER A 89 -13.45 -6.82 13.54
CA SER A 89 -12.89 -8.19 13.45
C SER A 89 -13.96 -9.29 13.33
N SER A 90 -15.14 -9.10 13.92
CA SER A 90 -16.25 -10.06 13.89
C SER A 90 -17.25 -9.79 12.77
N ILE A 91 -17.00 -8.80 11.91
CA ILE A 91 -18.01 -8.24 11.01
C ILE A 91 -18.69 -9.28 10.12
N TRP A 92 -17.92 -10.20 9.54
CA TRP A 92 -18.43 -11.23 8.65
C TRP A 92 -19.36 -12.24 9.35
N ARG A 93 -19.21 -12.38 10.66
CA ARG A 93 -20.09 -13.22 11.49
C ARG A 93 -21.33 -12.46 11.95
N GLU A 94 -21.23 -11.15 12.16
CA GLU A 94 -22.34 -10.29 12.59
C GLU A 94 -23.25 -9.92 11.40
N VAL A 95 -22.72 -9.90 10.18
CA VAL A 95 -23.46 -9.41 9.01
C VAL A 95 -24.44 -10.41 8.42
N GLN A 96 -24.32 -11.72 8.74
CA GLN A 96 -25.08 -12.80 8.10
C GLN A 96 -26.61 -12.62 8.15
N ASP A 97 -27.12 -12.06 9.24
CA ASP A 97 -28.57 -11.81 9.43
C ASP A 97 -28.95 -10.34 9.21
N SER A 98 -28.04 -9.56 8.64
CA SER A 98 -28.25 -8.13 8.41
C SER A 98 -28.77 -7.88 7.00
N PRO A 99 -29.50 -6.78 6.76
CA PRO A 99 -29.90 -6.36 5.42
C PRO A 99 -28.73 -6.16 4.44
N LEU A 100 -27.51 -6.01 4.95
CA LEU A 100 -26.29 -5.80 4.16
C LEU A 100 -25.70 -7.09 3.59
N VAL A 101 -26.13 -8.27 4.05
CA VAL A 101 -25.51 -9.55 3.66
C VAL A 101 -25.57 -9.78 2.15
N ALA A 102 -26.73 -9.56 1.53
CA ALA A 102 -26.91 -9.78 0.10
C ALA A 102 -26.01 -8.88 -0.76
N ASP A 103 -25.84 -7.63 -0.35
CA ASP A 103 -24.95 -6.66 -1.02
C ASP A 103 -23.48 -7.08 -0.88
N LEU A 104 -23.09 -7.55 0.30
CA LEU A 104 -21.73 -8.00 0.56
C LEU A 104 -21.43 -9.32 -0.12
N ASP A 105 -22.37 -10.26 -0.17
CA ASP A 105 -22.21 -11.51 -0.91
C ASP A 105 -22.07 -11.24 -2.41
N ARG A 106 -22.87 -10.34 -2.97
CA ARG A 106 -22.72 -9.88 -4.37
C ARG A 106 -21.33 -9.31 -4.63
N PHE A 107 -20.84 -8.46 -3.73
CA PHE A 107 -19.47 -7.92 -3.82
C PHE A 107 -18.41 -9.02 -3.73
N MET A 108 -18.54 -9.95 -2.77
CA MET A 108 -17.56 -10.99 -2.52
C MET A 108 -17.50 -12.01 -3.66
N THR A 109 -18.64 -12.34 -4.27
CA THR A 109 -18.72 -13.18 -5.47
C THR A 109 -18.04 -12.51 -6.65
N ALA A 110 -18.37 -11.25 -6.96
CA ALA A 110 -17.72 -10.53 -8.06
C ALA A 110 -16.21 -10.37 -7.84
N ALA A 111 -15.77 -10.13 -6.60
CA ALA A 111 -14.34 -10.11 -6.29
C ALA A 111 -13.69 -11.50 -6.51
N ALA A 112 -14.41 -12.61 -6.29
CA ALA A 112 -13.93 -13.94 -6.58
C ALA A 112 -13.74 -14.15 -8.09
N ASP A 113 -14.71 -13.74 -8.88
CA ASP A 113 -14.69 -13.86 -10.35
C ASP A 113 -13.56 -13.04 -10.98
N LEU A 114 -13.20 -11.91 -10.36
CA LEU A 114 -12.03 -11.10 -10.74
C LEU A 114 -10.68 -11.68 -10.28
N GLY A 115 -10.67 -12.86 -9.66
CA GLY A 115 -9.45 -13.58 -9.27
C GLY A 115 -8.84 -13.13 -7.94
N PHE A 116 -9.57 -12.38 -7.11
CA PHE A 116 -9.08 -12.03 -5.77
C PHE A 116 -9.02 -13.28 -4.88
N THR A 117 -7.88 -13.47 -4.21
CA THR A 117 -7.73 -14.53 -3.20
C THR A 117 -8.70 -14.27 -2.05
N GLU A 118 -9.15 -15.35 -1.41
CA GLU A 118 -10.07 -15.30 -0.28
C GLU A 118 -9.63 -14.27 0.79
N ARG A 119 -8.36 -14.33 1.20
CA ARG A 119 -7.78 -13.39 2.17
C ARG A 119 -7.95 -11.93 1.75
N VAL A 120 -7.72 -11.60 0.48
CA VAL A 120 -7.83 -10.22 -0.02
C VAL A 120 -9.29 -9.79 -0.12
N ARG A 121 -10.21 -10.68 -0.50
CA ARG A 121 -11.65 -10.40 -0.54
C ARG A 121 -12.18 -10.03 0.85
N PHE A 122 -11.91 -10.87 1.86
CA PHE A 122 -12.38 -10.62 3.23
C PHE A 122 -11.75 -9.37 3.84
N ALA A 123 -10.46 -9.11 3.56
CA ALA A 123 -9.80 -7.87 3.99
C ALA A 123 -10.43 -6.65 3.31
N THR A 124 -10.55 -6.65 1.98
CA THR A 124 -11.11 -5.54 1.21
C THR A 124 -12.55 -5.26 1.61
N GLY A 125 -13.41 -6.29 1.64
CA GLY A 125 -14.83 -6.20 1.99
C GLY A 125 -15.06 -5.59 3.38
N SER A 126 -14.29 -6.03 4.38
CA SER A 126 -14.38 -5.47 5.73
C SER A 126 -13.78 -4.08 5.84
N GLN A 127 -12.78 -3.74 5.01
CA GLN A 127 -12.08 -2.46 5.05
C GLN A 127 -12.91 -1.32 4.43
N VAL A 128 -13.54 -1.56 3.28
CA VAL A 128 -14.20 -0.49 2.51
C VAL A 128 -15.70 -0.75 2.32
N PRO A 129 -16.18 -1.78 1.58
CA PRO A 129 -17.61 -1.97 1.30
C PRO A 129 -18.50 -1.95 2.54
N VAL A 130 -18.17 -2.70 3.61
CA VAL A 130 -18.99 -2.69 4.82
C VAL A 130 -19.09 -1.29 5.43
N ARG A 131 -18.00 -0.53 5.45
CA ARG A 131 -18.00 0.83 6.02
C ARG A 131 -18.79 1.81 5.16
N LEU A 132 -18.70 1.69 3.84
CA LEU A 132 -19.50 2.50 2.91
C LEU A 132 -20.99 2.22 3.12
N LEU A 133 -21.39 0.94 3.14
CA LEU A 133 -22.79 0.55 3.32
C LEU A 133 -23.33 1.03 4.68
N ILE A 134 -22.55 0.91 5.76
CA ILE A 134 -22.95 1.42 7.08
C ILE A 134 -23.11 2.95 7.05
N GLN A 135 -22.11 3.69 6.55
CA GLN A 135 -22.09 5.15 6.69
C GLN A 135 -23.04 5.85 5.72
N THR A 136 -23.10 5.40 4.47
CA THR A 136 -24.04 5.94 3.47
C THR A 136 -25.48 5.49 3.75
N GLY A 137 -25.64 4.31 4.37
CA GLY A 137 -26.91 3.62 4.55
C GLY A 137 -27.64 3.34 3.23
N ARG A 138 -26.89 3.25 2.12
CA ARG A 138 -27.37 2.94 0.77
C ARG A 138 -27.11 1.48 0.45
N ARG A 139 -27.82 0.94 -0.56
CA ARG A 139 -27.53 -0.37 -1.15
C ARG A 139 -26.24 -0.30 -1.97
N LEU A 140 -25.61 -1.45 -2.21
CA LEU A 140 -24.37 -1.54 -3.00
C LEU A 140 -24.48 -0.83 -4.35
N GLU A 141 -25.60 -1.02 -5.05
CA GLU A 141 -25.88 -0.46 -6.38
C GLU A 141 -26.14 1.05 -6.42
N GLN A 142 -26.28 1.67 -5.25
CA GLN A 142 -26.50 3.11 -5.09
C GLN A 142 -25.22 3.83 -4.65
N LEU A 143 -24.10 3.12 -4.55
CA LEU A 143 -22.80 3.72 -4.24
C LEU A 143 -22.29 4.50 -5.46
N ALA A 144 -21.70 5.65 -5.19
CA ALA A 144 -21.10 6.53 -6.19
C ALA A 144 -19.61 6.76 -5.93
N LEU A 145 -18.89 7.29 -6.93
CA LEU A 145 -17.49 7.69 -6.79
C LEU A 145 -17.30 8.72 -5.66
N ALA A 146 -18.29 9.60 -5.43
CA ALA A 146 -18.29 10.55 -4.34
C ALA A 146 -18.20 9.88 -2.96
N ASP A 147 -18.84 8.72 -2.76
CA ASP A 147 -18.81 8.00 -1.49
C ASP A 147 -17.40 7.43 -1.22
N LEU A 148 -16.70 6.96 -2.26
CA LEU A 148 -15.30 6.53 -2.18
C LEU A 148 -14.34 7.71 -1.93
N ALA A 149 -14.62 8.87 -2.53
CA ALA A 149 -13.85 10.08 -2.33
C ALA A 149 -13.98 10.60 -0.89
N GLU A 150 -15.19 10.62 -0.34
CA GLU A 150 -15.46 10.98 1.06
C GLU A 150 -14.74 10.02 2.03
N PHE A 151 -14.83 8.70 1.78
CA PHE A 151 -14.10 7.70 2.57
C PHE A 151 -12.57 7.94 2.53
N THR A 152 -12.05 8.28 1.35
CA THR A 152 -10.61 8.55 1.16
C THR A 152 -10.19 9.84 1.87
N ALA A 153 -11.02 10.88 1.87
CA ALA A 153 -10.77 12.11 2.63
C ALA A 153 -10.71 11.81 4.14
N ALA A 154 -11.67 11.04 4.67
CA ALA A 154 -11.67 10.65 6.08
C ALA A 154 -10.43 9.81 6.48
N CYS A 155 -9.86 9.03 5.56
CA CYS A 155 -8.59 8.34 5.78
C CYS A 155 -7.43 9.32 5.97
N ARG A 156 -7.38 10.41 5.20
CA ARG A 156 -6.36 11.46 5.32
C ARG A 156 -6.51 12.22 6.63
N ASP A 157 -7.73 12.65 6.96
CA ASP A 157 -8.02 13.35 8.23
C ASP A 157 -7.58 12.51 9.44
N ARG A 158 -7.78 11.19 9.38
CA ARG A 158 -7.30 10.27 10.42
C ARG A 158 -5.78 10.21 10.47
N GLN A 159 -5.09 10.18 9.33
CA GLN A 159 -3.63 10.18 9.31
C GLN A 159 -3.08 11.48 9.88
N ASP A 160 -3.67 12.63 9.55
CA ASP A 160 -3.27 13.93 10.08
C ASP A 160 -3.46 13.99 11.60
N ARG A 161 -4.58 13.46 12.11
CA ARG A 161 -4.86 13.41 13.55
C ARG A 161 -4.01 12.40 14.33
N THR A 162 -3.61 11.27 13.74
CA THR A 162 -3.00 10.14 14.47
C THR A 162 -1.55 9.84 14.11
N GLY A 163 -1.04 10.40 13.02
CA GLY A 163 0.24 10.04 12.42
C GLY A 163 0.29 8.63 11.82
N LYS A 164 -0.79 7.83 11.91
CA LYS A 164 -0.82 6.44 11.44
C LYS A 164 -1.20 6.38 9.97
N GLY A 165 -0.33 5.83 9.13
CA GLY A 165 -0.57 5.68 7.70
C GLY A 165 -1.81 4.86 7.35
N HIS A 166 -2.45 5.20 6.24
CA HIS A 166 -3.69 4.60 5.74
C HIS A 166 -3.52 3.83 4.41
N SER A 167 -2.30 3.37 4.10
CA SER A 167 -1.99 2.70 2.82
C SER A 167 -2.84 1.46 2.56
N HIS A 168 -3.17 0.69 3.60
CA HIS A 168 -4.04 -0.48 3.50
C HIS A 168 -5.48 -0.11 3.11
N TYR A 169 -6.01 1.02 3.61
CA TYR A 169 -7.32 1.51 3.18
C TYR A 169 -7.28 1.99 1.73
N LEU A 170 -6.24 2.69 1.28
CA LEU A 170 -6.15 3.10 -0.13
C LEU A 170 -6.06 1.90 -1.08
N ALA A 171 -5.31 0.86 -0.71
CA ALA A 171 -5.27 -0.37 -1.49
C ALA A 171 -6.66 -1.02 -1.57
N ALA A 172 -7.38 -1.07 -0.44
CA ALA A 172 -8.74 -1.59 -0.39
C ALA A 172 -9.75 -0.73 -1.17
N VAL A 173 -9.62 0.60 -1.18
CA VAL A 173 -10.46 1.52 -1.97
C VAL A 173 -10.30 1.22 -3.46
N ASN A 174 -9.05 1.08 -3.93
CA ASN A 174 -8.79 0.70 -5.32
C ASN A 174 -9.39 -0.66 -5.67
N ASN A 175 -9.22 -1.66 -4.80
CA ASN A 175 -9.82 -2.98 -5.01
C ASN A 175 -11.35 -2.91 -5.03
N ALA A 176 -11.96 -2.17 -4.10
CA ALA A 176 -13.40 -2.01 -4.01
C ALA A 176 -13.96 -1.31 -5.25
N GLN A 177 -13.37 -0.20 -5.68
CA GLN A 177 -13.76 0.49 -6.91
C GLN A 177 -13.66 -0.43 -8.13
N ARG A 178 -12.61 -1.25 -8.23
CA ARG A 178 -12.47 -2.21 -9.34
C ARG A 178 -13.60 -3.22 -9.38
N VAL A 179 -13.98 -3.79 -8.22
CA VAL A 179 -15.09 -4.73 -8.12
C VAL A 179 -16.41 -4.03 -8.46
N LEU A 180 -16.66 -2.84 -7.90
CA LEU A 180 -17.87 -2.05 -8.16
C LEU A 180 -18.01 -1.65 -9.63
N PHE A 181 -16.90 -1.35 -10.32
CA PHE A 181 -16.90 -1.11 -11.77
C PHE A 181 -17.35 -2.35 -12.55
N HIS A 182 -16.81 -3.53 -12.25
CA HIS A 182 -17.20 -4.76 -12.96
C HIS A 182 -18.62 -5.23 -12.60
N LEU A 183 -19.16 -4.78 -11.45
CA LEU A 183 -20.56 -4.97 -11.10
C LEU A 183 -21.50 -3.98 -11.82
N GLY A 184 -20.97 -3.03 -12.59
CA GLY A 184 -21.76 -1.96 -13.23
C GLY A 184 -22.32 -0.93 -12.27
N VAL A 185 -21.78 -0.83 -11.05
CA VAL A 185 -22.20 0.16 -10.03
C VAL A 185 -21.48 1.50 -10.26
N LEU A 186 -20.22 1.46 -10.68
CA LEU A 186 -19.43 2.64 -10.98
C LEU A 186 -18.99 2.61 -12.44
N ASP A 187 -19.01 3.77 -13.10
CA ASP A 187 -18.64 3.89 -14.51
C ASP A 187 -17.14 4.07 -14.73
N GLU A 188 -16.36 4.25 -13.65
CA GLU A 188 -14.92 4.48 -13.72
C GLU A 188 -14.13 3.42 -12.96
N LEU A 189 -13.17 2.80 -13.65
CA LEU A 189 -12.13 2.00 -13.00
C LEU A 189 -11.34 2.87 -12.01
N PRO A 190 -10.84 2.28 -10.90
CA PRO A 190 -9.87 2.98 -10.08
C PRO A 190 -8.73 3.43 -10.97
N ARG A 191 -8.23 4.65 -10.74
CA ARG A 191 -6.98 5.09 -11.37
C ARG A 191 -6.00 3.94 -11.19
N ALA A 192 -5.57 3.36 -12.31
CA ALA A 192 -4.68 2.22 -12.25
C ALA A 192 -3.53 2.62 -11.34
N GLY A 193 -3.23 1.81 -10.32
CA GLY A 193 -2.05 1.98 -9.46
C GLY A 193 -0.73 1.83 -10.21
N GLY A 194 -0.72 2.16 -11.51
CA GLY A 194 0.47 2.42 -12.27
C GLY A 194 1.17 3.69 -11.75
N PRO A 195 2.39 3.93 -12.21
CA PRO A 195 3.14 5.12 -11.82
C PRO A 195 2.31 6.38 -12.12
N VAL A 196 2.24 7.30 -11.14
CA VAL A 196 1.70 8.65 -11.36
C VAL A 196 2.31 9.20 -12.64
N PRO A 197 1.50 9.66 -13.62
CA PRO A 197 2.01 10.21 -14.88
C PRO A 197 3.07 11.28 -14.60
N PHE A 198 4.11 11.35 -15.44
CA PHE A 198 5.20 12.28 -15.16
C PHE A 198 4.75 13.75 -15.15
N ALA A 199 3.74 14.10 -15.95
CA ALA A 199 3.11 15.43 -15.94
C ALA A 199 2.56 15.80 -14.56
N GLU A 200 1.80 14.90 -13.93
CA GLU A 200 1.26 15.11 -12.58
C GLU A 200 2.37 15.06 -11.52
N ARG A 201 3.30 14.10 -11.64
CA ARG A 201 4.38 13.93 -10.68
C ARG A 201 5.31 15.13 -10.62
N LEU A 202 5.61 15.74 -11.77
CA LEU A 202 6.48 16.89 -11.94
C LEU A 202 5.68 18.21 -12.00
N ALA A 203 4.40 18.23 -11.58
CA ALA A 203 3.54 19.41 -11.72
C ALA A 203 4.13 20.70 -11.09
N GLN A 204 4.93 20.56 -10.03
CA GLN A 204 5.60 21.66 -9.33
C GLN A 204 6.88 22.15 -10.05
N VAL A 205 7.32 21.45 -11.11
CA VAL A 205 8.45 21.88 -11.94
C VAL A 205 7.95 22.82 -13.02
N ARG A 206 8.72 23.89 -13.30
CA ARG A 206 8.46 24.87 -14.37
C ARG A 206 8.15 24.19 -15.72
N PRO A 207 7.13 24.63 -16.48
CA PRO A 207 6.71 23.97 -17.72
C PRO A 207 7.82 23.62 -18.73
N PRO A 208 8.75 24.53 -19.08
CA PRO A 208 9.80 24.20 -20.07
C PRO A 208 10.76 23.12 -19.55
N ILE A 209 11.21 23.25 -18.30
CA ILE A 209 12.09 22.27 -17.64
C ILE A 209 11.38 20.92 -17.48
N ARG A 210 10.09 20.96 -17.11
CA ARG A 210 9.24 19.78 -16.98
C ARG A 210 9.11 19.03 -18.30
N ALA A 211 8.91 19.73 -19.41
CA ALA A 211 8.81 19.12 -20.73
C ALA A 211 10.09 18.35 -21.09
N ALA A 212 11.27 18.96 -20.91
CA ALA A 212 12.56 18.31 -21.15
C ALA A 212 12.77 17.07 -20.25
N MET A 213 12.42 17.18 -18.96
CA MET A 213 12.52 16.04 -18.03
C MET A 213 11.55 14.90 -18.39
N ILE A 214 10.32 15.20 -18.82
CA ILE A 214 9.34 14.18 -19.25
C ILE A 214 9.85 13.47 -20.50
N ALA A 215 10.28 14.22 -21.51
CA ALA A 215 10.84 13.65 -22.75
C ALA A 215 12.03 12.72 -22.43
N TYR A 216 12.92 13.15 -21.53
CA TYR A 216 14.04 12.34 -21.08
C TYR A 216 13.59 11.04 -20.39
N LEU A 217 12.66 11.13 -19.44
CA LEU A 217 12.17 9.98 -18.70
C LEU A 217 11.45 8.97 -19.62
N ASP A 218 10.67 9.45 -20.59
CA ASP A 218 10.03 8.60 -21.58
C ASP A 218 11.06 7.93 -22.49
N ARG A 219 12.09 8.66 -22.93
CA ARG A 219 13.22 8.06 -23.69
C ARG A 219 13.94 6.98 -22.91
N LYS A 220 14.14 7.14 -21.60
CA LYS A 220 14.78 6.13 -20.72
C LYS A 220 13.92 4.88 -20.52
N ARG A 221 12.60 4.92 -20.77
CA ARG A 221 11.75 3.71 -20.71
C ARG A 221 12.17 2.64 -21.71
N ALA A 222 12.81 3.02 -22.82
CA ALA A 222 13.30 2.09 -23.82
C ALA A 222 14.48 1.22 -23.32
N THR A 223 15.26 1.70 -22.35
CA THR A 223 16.50 1.03 -21.91
C THR A 223 16.51 0.65 -20.42
N CYS A 224 15.59 1.19 -19.63
CA CYS A 224 15.56 1.03 -18.18
C CYS A 224 14.29 0.31 -17.71
N ARG A 225 14.41 -0.46 -16.62
CA ARG A 225 13.23 -1.02 -15.94
C ARG A 225 12.35 0.11 -15.38
N PRO A 226 11.01 -0.07 -15.29
CA PRO A 226 10.08 0.96 -14.80
C PRO A 226 10.47 1.55 -13.43
N LYS A 227 10.98 0.71 -12.52
CA LYS A 227 11.45 1.15 -11.19
C LYS A 227 12.65 2.11 -11.26
N THR A 228 13.56 1.89 -12.21
CA THR A 228 14.72 2.76 -12.43
C THR A 228 14.26 4.13 -12.93
N VAL A 229 13.40 4.17 -13.96
CA VAL A 229 12.85 5.43 -14.49
C VAL A 229 12.08 6.18 -13.40
N SER A 230 11.25 5.49 -12.63
CA SER A 230 10.55 6.10 -11.49
C SER A 230 11.50 6.67 -10.44
N THR A 231 12.65 6.03 -10.20
CA THR A 231 13.66 6.53 -9.25
C THR A 231 14.38 7.77 -9.79
N ILE A 232 14.71 7.79 -11.09
CA ILE A 232 15.26 8.97 -11.77
C ILE A 232 14.28 10.13 -11.68
N ALA A 233 12.99 9.89 -11.96
CA ALA A 233 11.93 10.90 -11.88
C ALA A 233 11.81 11.53 -10.48
N THR A 234 11.92 10.76 -9.39
CA THR A 234 11.96 11.34 -8.02
C THR A 234 13.09 12.33 -7.85
N ARG A 235 14.27 12.01 -8.37
CA ARG A 235 15.48 12.80 -8.16
C ARG A 235 15.47 14.06 -9.02
N LEU A 236 15.04 13.94 -10.27
CA LEU A 236 14.86 15.09 -11.16
C LEU A 236 13.74 16.02 -10.67
N LYS A 237 12.65 15.45 -10.12
CA LYS A 237 11.58 16.24 -9.48
C LYS A 237 12.14 17.19 -8.43
N HIS A 238 12.93 16.67 -7.50
CA HIS A 238 13.51 17.48 -6.42
C HIS A 238 14.40 18.62 -6.95
N PHE A 239 15.17 18.36 -8.01
CA PHE A 239 15.95 19.41 -8.67
C PHE A 239 15.03 20.44 -9.34
N GLY A 240 14.02 20.00 -10.09
CA GLY A 240 13.09 20.89 -10.78
C GLY A 240 12.24 21.75 -9.82
N GLU A 241 11.84 21.21 -8.67
CA GLU A 241 11.15 21.95 -7.60
C GLU A 241 12.08 23.00 -6.97
N PHE A 242 13.35 22.65 -6.75
CA PHE A 242 14.35 23.61 -6.28
C PHE A 242 14.54 24.76 -7.28
N LEU A 243 14.68 24.45 -8.57
CA LEU A 243 14.82 25.47 -9.62
C LEU A 243 13.63 26.42 -9.67
N ALA A 244 12.40 25.89 -9.56
CA ALA A 244 11.19 26.70 -9.54
C ALA A 244 11.14 27.73 -8.40
N GLY A 245 11.90 27.50 -7.32
CA GLY A 245 12.03 28.44 -6.20
C GLY A 245 13.12 29.49 -6.39
N ILE A 246 14.23 29.18 -7.06
CA ILE A 246 15.39 30.08 -7.17
C ILE A 246 15.42 30.91 -8.46
N ASP A 247 14.91 30.37 -9.56
CA ASP A 247 14.80 31.05 -10.85
C ASP A 247 13.47 30.66 -11.52
N PRO A 248 12.38 31.38 -11.19
CA PRO A 248 11.07 31.12 -11.77
C PRO A 248 10.98 31.51 -13.25
N ASP A 249 11.93 32.28 -13.77
CA ASP A 249 11.95 32.80 -15.14
C ASP A 249 12.85 31.96 -16.07
N LEU A 250 13.38 30.84 -15.57
CA LEU A 250 14.17 29.91 -16.37
C LEU A 250 13.33 29.22 -17.46
N GLU A 251 13.55 29.63 -18.71
CA GLU A 251 12.78 29.16 -19.88
C GLU A 251 13.36 27.91 -20.57
N SER A 252 14.55 27.45 -20.20
CA SER A 252 15.15 26.24 -20.78
C SER A 252 16.24 25.61 -19.91
N VAL A 253 16.42 24.29 -20.02
CA VAL A 253 17.55 23.57 -19.40
C VAL A 253 18.89 24.08 -19.97
N ALA A 254 18.91 24.57 -21.22
CA ALA A 254 20.11 25.09 -21.86
C ALA A 254 20.65 26.36 -21.17
N ALA A 255 19.77 27.11 -20.51
CA ALA A 255 20.11 28.34 -19.78
C ALA A 255 20.62 28.07 -18.36
N LEU A 256 20.74 26.79 -17.94
CA LEU A 256 21.28 26.46 -16.63
C LEU A 256 22.72 26.97 -16.47
N ASP A 257 22.89 27.87 -15.51
CA ASP A 257 24.20 28.30 -15.03
C ASP A 257 24.70 27.51 -13.80
N ARG A 258 26.01 27.27 -13.74
CA ARG A 258 26.64 26.54 -12.63
C ARG A 258 26.51 27.27 -11.29
N ARG A 259 26.83 28.57 -11.23
CA ARG A 259 26.86 29.33 -9.98
C ARG A 259 25.46 29.70 -9.50
N GLN A 260 24.55 29.98 -10.43
CA GLN A 260 23.18 30.38 -10.07
C GLN A 260 22.30 29.17 -9.71
N HIS A 261 22.48 28.02 -10.38
CA HIS A 261 21.54 26.91 -10.23
C HIS A 261 22.15 25.67 -9.59
N ILE A 262 23.36 25.27 -10.02
CA ILE A 262 23.95 23.98 -9.62
C ILE A 262 24.56 24.06 -8.22
N GLU A 263 25.41 25.04 -7.96
CA GLU A 263 26.08 25.20 -6.66
C GLU A 263 25.08 25.44 -5.50
N PRO A 264 24.03 26.27 -5.67
CA PRO A 264 22.97 26.40 -4.67
C PRO A 264 22.18 25.11 -4.46
N TYR A 265 21.92 24.34 -5.52
CA TYR A 265 21.26 23.04 -5.39
C TYR A 265 22.10 22.02 -4.61
N LEU A 266 23.41 21.98 -4.85
CA LEU A 266 24.33 21.10 -4.12
C LEU A 266 24.36 21.48 -2.63
N SER A 267 24.37 22.77 -2.31
CA SER A 267 24.35 23.29 -0.94
C SER A 267 23.02 22.99 -0.23
N SER A 268 21.89 23.21 -0.89
CA SER A 268 20.55 23.00 -0.30
C SER A 268 20.28 21.54 0.06
N MET A 269 20.91 20.59 -0.63
CA MET A 269 20.77 19.16 -0.33
C MET A 269 21.33 18.76 1.04
N VAL A 270 22.16 19.57 1.69
CA VAL A 270 22.70 19.25 3.03
C VAL A 270 21.58 19.19 4.08
N ASP A 271 20.62 20.11 4.00
CA ASP A 271 19.52 20.25 4.95
C ASP A 271 18.17 19.74 4.41
N ALA A 272 18.18 19.18 3.19
CA ALA A 272 16.97 18.70 2.55
C ALA A 272 16.34 17.51 3.31
N VAL A 273 15.02 17.56 3.48
CA VAL A 273 14.24 16.55 4.20
C VAL A 273 13.48 15.66 3.22
N SER A 274 13.50 14.35 3.45
CA SER A 274 12.75 13.40 2.66
C SER A 274 11.26 13.46 3.01
N THR A 275 10.43 13.71 2.00
CA THR A 275 8.96 13.75 2.13
C THR A 275 8.34 12.43 2.57
N LYS A 276 9.09 11.32 2.53
CA LYS A 276 8.59 9.99 2.92
C LYS A 276 8.63 9.74 4.43
N ASN A 277 9.66 10.22 5.11
CA ASN A 277 9.94 9.92 6.52
C ASN A 277 10.18 11.17 7.37
N GLY A 278 10.24 12.37 6.78
CA GLY A 278 10.48 13.61 7.52
C GLY A 278 11.90 13.75 8.06
N GLU A 279 12.82 12.88 7.65
CA GLU A 279 14.23 12.88 8.07
C GLU A 279 15.11 13.52 6.99
N THR A 280 16.27 14.05 7.40
CA THR A 280 17.27 14.58 6.48
C THR A 280 17.75 13.51 5.51
N ILE A 281 17.98 13.89 4.25
CA ILE A 281 18.41 12.95 3.23
C ILE A 281 19.84 12.44 3.51
N THR A 282 20.00 11.12 3.45
CA THR A 282 21.32 10.49 3.66
C THR A 282 22.35 10.96 2.63
N VAL A 283 23.66 10.91 2.97
CA VAL A 283 24.76 11.16 2.01
C VAL A 283 24.61 10.29 0.75
N ALA A 284 24.15 9.05 0.91
CA ALA A 284 23.88 8.13 -0.18
C ALA A 284 22.73 8.59 -1.09
N ASP A 285 21.69 9.20 -0.54
CA ASP A 285 20.61 9.76 -1.36
C ASP A 285 21.05 11.05 -2.07
N ARG A 286 21.83 11.92 -1.41
CA ARG A 286 22.46 13.10 -2.02
C ARG A 286 23.31 12.72 -3.23
N SER A 287 24.23 11.77 -3.06
CA SER A 287 25.05 11.22 -4.16
C SER A 287 24.21 10.70 -5.33
N ARG A 288 23.15 9.95 -5.03
CA ARG A 288 22.26 9.42 -6.08
C ARG A 288 21.46 10.49 -6.81
N ARG A 289 21.11 11.60 -6.16
CA ARG A 289 20.46 12.76 -6.79
C ARG A 289 21.41 13.48 -7.75
N VAL A 290 22.64 13.74 -7.32
CA VAL A 290 23.69 14.32 -8.17
C VAL A 290 23.96 13.42 -9.38
N LEU A 291 24.08 12.12 -9.18
CA LEU A 291 24.29 11.15 -10.27
C LEU A 291 23.12 11.13 -11.27
N ALA A 292 21.87 11.24 -10.81
CA ALA A 292 20.72 11.29 -11.70
C ALA A 292 20.68 12.57 -12.53
N LEU A 293 21.04 13.71 -11.93
CA LEU A 293 21.14 14.98 -12.64
C LEU A 293 22.30 14.98 -13.63
N MET A 294 23.47 14.48 -13.23
CA MET A 294 24.64 14.35 -14.10
C MET A 294 24.33 13.44 -15.30
N GLY A 295 23.67 12.31 -15.06
CA GLY A 295 23.22 11.40 -16.12
C GLY A 295 22.22 12.07 -17.08
N PHE A 296 21.24 12.81 -16.55
CA PHE A 296 20.30 13.57 -17.39
C PHE A 296 21.02 14.57 -18.29
N LEU A 297 21.87 15.43 -17.72
CA LEU A 297 22.57 16.47 -18.49
C LEU A 297 23.56 15.86 -19.50
N THR A 298 24.25 14.77 -19.14
CA THR A 298 25.17 14.09 -20.05
C THR A 298 24.41 13.44 -21.21
N ASP A 299 23.31 12.72 -20.91
CA ASP A 299 22.51 12.04 -21.93
C ASP A 299 21.92 13.04 -22.95
N ILE A 300 21.36 14.17 -22.50
CA ILE A 300 20.77 15.17 -23.43
C ILE A 300 21.85 15.88 -24.26
N THR A 301 23.07 16.05 -23.73
CA THR A 301 24.20 16.56 -24.50
C THR A 301 24.67 15.53 -25.53
N GLU A 302 24.81 14.26 -25.16
CA GLU A 302 25.20 13.17 -26.09
C GLU A 302 24.16 12.93 -27.19
N TRP A 303 22.89 13.18 -26.90
CA TRP A 303 21.80 13.09 -27.89
C TRP A 303 21.58 14.39 -28.66
N GLU A 304 22.39 15.41 -28.41
CA GLU A 304 22.36 16.71 -29.09
C GLU A 304 20.99 17.40 -29.01
N TRP A 305 20.34 17.31 -27.85
CA TRP A 305 19.05 17.98 -27.64
C TRP A 305 19.23 19.51 -27.61
N PRO A 306 18.28 20.28 -28.17
CA PRO A 306 18.31 21.75 -28.12
C PRO A 306 18.38 22.31 -26.69
N GLU A 307 17.84 21.58 -25.71
CA GLU A 307 17.83 21.95 -24.30
C GLU A 307 19.13 21.60 -23.56
N ALA A 308 20.13 21.02 -24.24
CA ALA A 308 21.41 20.70 -23.62
C ALA A 308 22.20 21.98 -23.27
N PRO A 309 22.72 22.12 -22.04
CA PRO A 309 23.61 23.23 -21.69
C PRO A 309 24.86 23.24 -22.60
N PRO A 310 25.33 24.42 -23.03
CA PRO A 310 26.48 24.53 -23.95
C PRO A 310 27.81 24.13 -23.31
N ARG A 311 27.83 24.00 -21.97
CA ARG A 311 29.01 23.63 -21.19
C ARG A 311 28.65 22.60 -20.14
N ARG A 312 29.61 21.78 -19.76
CA ARG A 312 29.45 20.84 -18.65
C ARG A 312 29.25 21.59 -17.33
N LEU A 313 28.15 21.30 -16.63
CA LEU A 313 27.78 21.99 -15.38
C LEU A 313 28.09 21.20 -14.11
N LEU A 314 28.21 19.87 -14.20
CA LEU A 314 28.47 18.97 -13.08
C LEU A 314 29.74 18.15 -13.30
N PHE A 315 30.57 18.04 -12.27
CA PHE A 315 31.83 17.31 -12.26
C PHE A 315 31.80 16.16 -11.25
N ARG A 316 32.75 15.23 -11.38
CA ARG A 316 32.86 14.06 -10.49
C ARG A 316 33.02 14.47 -9.03
N ASP A 317 33.71 15.57 -8.77
CA ASP A 317 33.97 16.09 -7.42
C ASP A 317 32.72 16.68 -6.76
N ASP A 318 31.68 17.00 -7.53
CA ASP A 318 30.39 17.45 -7.00
C ASP A 318 29.60 16.29 -6.35
N ILE A 319 30.03 15.03 -6.51
CA ILE A 319 29.36 13.86 -5.95
C ILE A 319 29.80 13.67 -4.48
N PRO A 320 28.87 13.74 -3.51
CA PRO A 320 29.19 13.47 -2.10
C PRO A 320 29.89 12.13 -1.91
N LYS A 321 31.04 12.16 -1.24
CA LYS A 321 31.83 10.96 -0.92
C LYS A 321 31.05 10.10 0.07
N LEU A 322 30.83 8.85 -0.30
CA LEU A 322 30.18 7.88 0.58
C LEU A 322 31.22 7.37 1.59
N PRO A 323 30.84 7.18 2.87
CA PRO A 323 31.69 6.46 3.79
C PRO A 323 31.93 5.05 3.23
N GLN A 324 33.19 4.67 3.08
CA GLN A 324 33.54 3.30 2.68
C GLN A 324 33.21 2.36 3.84
N THR A 325 32.04 1.73 3.78
CA THR A 325 31.74 0.60 4.66
C THR A 325 32.44 -0.61 4.09
N LEU A 326 33.47 -1.11 4.79
CA LEU A 326 34.07 -2.39 4.45
C LEU A 326 32.97 -3.47 4.51
N PRO A 327 32.86 -4.34 3.49
CA PRO A 327 31.96 -5.48 3.54
C PRO A 327 32.22 -6.25 4.84
N ARG A 328 31.21 -6.33 5.71
CA ARG A 328 31.28 -7.18 6.89
C ARG A 328 31.01 -8.59 6.41
N TYR A 329 32.07 -9.39 6.22
CA TYR A 329 31.90 -10.82 5.99
C TYR A 329 31.24 -11.43 7.23
N LEU A 330 30.37 -12.40 7.03
CA LEU A 330 29.83 -13.18 8.14
C LEU A 330 30.93 -14.13 8.60
N PRO A 331 31.44 -14.04 9.84
CA PRO A 331 32.43 -14.98 10.33
C PRO A 331 31.89 -16.42 10.24
N VAL A 332 32.76 -17.38 9.93
CA VAL A 332 32.37 -18.77 9.63
C VAL A 332 31.62 -19.44 10.78
N ASP A 333 31.96 -19.09 12.02
CA ASP A 333 31.27 -19.55 13.23
C ASP A 333 29.84 -19.01 13.32
N ILE A 334 29.63 -17.72 13.00
CA ILE A 334 28.31 -17.11 12.94
C ILE A 334 27.49 -17.67 11.78
N ASP A 335 28.12 -17.90 10.62
CA ASP A 335 27.47 -18.54 9.47
C ASP A 335 27.02 -19.97 9.77
N ARG A 336 27.87 -20.76 10.42
CA ARG A 336 27.52 -22.11 10.90
C ARG A 336 26.39 -22.08 11.91
N ARG A 337 26.44 -21.16 12.87
CA ARG A 337 25.38 -21.00 13.88
C ARG A 337 24.05 -20.56 13.25
N LEU A 338 24.10 -19.63 12.29
CA LEU A 338 22.93 -19.19 11.54
C LEU A 338 22.35 -20.35 10.73
N THR A 339 23.19 -21.12 10.05
CA THR A 339 22.79 -22.30 9.28
C THR A 339 22.15 -23.36 10.18
N HIS A 340 22.70 -23.60 11.37
CA HIS A 340 22.13 -24.51 12.35
C HIS A 340 20.74 -24.05 12.79
N VAL A 341 20.59 -22.78 13.20
CA VAL A 341 19.30 -22.21 13.60
C VAL A 341 18.27 -22.25 12.46
N LEU A 342 18.68 -21.95 11.22
CA LEU A 342 17.79 -22.01 10.05
C LEU A 342 17.38 -23.46 9.72
N THR A 343 18.24 -24.44 9.97
CA THR A 343 17.95 -25.86 9.74
C THR A 343 17.06 -26.43 10.85
N GLU A 344 17.35 -26.10 12.11
CA GLU A 344 16.54 -26.46 13.27
C GLU A 344 15.15 -25.81 13.21
N SER A 345 15.05 -24.53 12.84
CA SER A 345 13.75 -23.86 12.67
C SER A 345 12.96 -24.36 11.46
N ARG A 346 13.59 -25.06 10.53
CA ARG A 346 12.93 -25.75 9.41
C ARG A 346 12.50 -27.16 9.78
N ALA A 347 13.23 -27.82 10.69
CA ALA A 347 12.85 -29.11 11.29
C ALA A 347 11.78 -28.95 12.38
N MET A 348 11.84 -27.86 13.14
CA MET A 348 10.80 -27.40 14.06
C MET A 348 9.72 -26.73 13.22
N ASN A 349 8.85 -27.54 12.62
CA ASN A 349 7.67 -27.09 11.87
C ASN A 349 7.00 -25.95 12.64
N TRP A 350 7.17 -24.71 12.17
CA TRP A 350 6.58 -23.53 12.81
C TRP A 350 5.10 -23.85 13.03
N PRO A 351 4.58 -23.82 14.27
CA PRO A 351 3.17 -24.11 14.47
C PRO A 351 2.42 -23.09 13.62
N ARG A 352 1.74 -23.60 12.58
CA ARG A 352 0.79 -22.80 11.82
C ARG A 352 -0.07 -22.11 12.88
N PRO A 353 -0.22 -20.77 12.85
CA PRO A 353 -1.10 -20.10 13.79
C PRO A 353 -2.42 -20.86 13.75
N PRO A 354 -3.01 -21.22 14.91
CA PRO A 354 -4.15 -22.12 14.93
C PRO A 354 -5.20 -21.58 13.96
N CYS A 355 -5.38 -22.31 12.86
CA CYS A 355 -6.46 -22.09 11.93
C CYS A 355 -7.71 -22.33 12.77
N GLY A 356 -8.40 -21.26 13.18
CA GLY A 356 -9.65 -21.34 13.93
C GLY A 356 -10.81 -21.83 13.06
N CYS A 357 -10.60 -22.94 12.36
CA CYS A 357 -11.60 -23.67 11.60
C CYS A 357 -11.90 -24.94 12.39
N ASN A 358 -12.88 -24.87 13.28
CA ASN A 358 -13.58 -26.07 13.72
C ASN A 358 -14.36 -26.60 12.51
N VAL A 359 -13.79 -27.59 11.82
CA VAL A 359 -14.53 -28.42 10.87
C VAL A 359 -14.85 -29.73 11.61
N PRO A 360 -16.11 -30.21 11.58
CA PRO A 360 -16.44 -31.48 12.23
C PRO A 360 -15.72 -32.65 11.54
N ALA A 361 -15.39 -33.67 12.33
CA ALA A 361 -14.68 -34.86 11.90
C ALA A 361 -15.41 -35.58 10.75
N GLY A 362 -14.80 -35.60 9.56
CA GLY A 362 -15.32 -36.33 8.41
C GLY A 362 -14.94 -35.77 7.05
N CYS A 363 -13.67 -35.46 6.79
CA CYS A 363 -13.20 -35.22 5.42
C CYS A 363 -11.80 -35.81 5.25
N VAL A 364 -11.71 -36.80 4.36
CA VAL A 364 -10.52 -37.55 4.00
C VAL A 364 -9.50 -36.63 3.33
N SER A 365 -8.24 -36.80 3.72
CA SER A 365 -7.07 -36.08 3.23
C SER A 365 -6.90 -36.16 1.71
N GLY A 366 -7.00 -35.03 1.03
CA GLY A 366 -6.64 -34.88 -0.38
C GLY A 366 -6.03 -33.50 -0.65
N ASN A 367 -4.70 -33.48 -0.81
CA ASN A 367 -3.86 -32.45 -1.44
C ASN A 367 -4.17 -30.97 -1.17
N CYS A 368 -3.52 -30.42 -0.16
CA CYS A 368 -3.27 -28.98 -0.04
C CYS A 368 -1.82 -28.68 -0.44
N SER A 369 -1.56 -28.64 -1.75
CA SER A 369 -0.29 -28.24 -2.33
C SER A 369 -0.08 -26.74 -2.16
N THR A 370 0.93 -26.35 -1.38
CA THR A 370 1.46 -25.00 -1.30
C THR A 370 2.23 -24.66 -2.57
N SER A 371 1.57 -23.99 -3.51
CA SER A 371 2.23 -23.43 -4.70
C SER A 371 2.71 -22.00 -4.41
N ASN A 372 3.97 -21.87 -3.99
CA ASN A 372 4.73 -20.63 -4.09
C ASN A 372 5.17 -20.44 -5.54
N TRP A 373 4.87 -19.28 -6.13
CA TRP A 373 5.51 -18.81 -7.35
C TRP A 373 6.19 -17.47 -7.09
N THR A 374 7.53 -17.49 -7.08
CA THR A 374 8.38 -16.55 -7.83
C THR A 374 9.79 -17.13 -7.94
N ALA A 375 10.22 -17.38 -9.18
CA ALA A 375 11.57 -17.23 -9.75
C ALA A 375 11.95 -18.42 -10.65
N SER A 376 11.55 -18.31 -11.92
CA SER A 376 12.23 -19.00 -13.01
C SER A 376 13.52 -18.23 -13.33
N THR A 377 14.66 -18.82 -13.01
CA THR A 377 15.94 -18.54 -13.66
C THR A 377 16.41 -19.84 -14.27
N ARG A 378 16.33 -19.93 -15.61
CA ARG A 378 16.99 -20.98 -16.40
C ARG A 378 18.50 -20.82 -16.25
N SER A 379 19.16 -21.85 -15.73
CA SER A 379 20.59 -22.11 -15.95
C SER A 379 20.70 -23.55 -16.42
N ARG A 380 21.13 -23.77 -17.67
CA ARG A 380 21.50 -25.10 -18.18
C ARG A 380 22.74 -25.62 -17.41
N PRO A 381 22.81 -26.90 -17.04
CA PRO A 381 24.05 -27.49 -16.54
C PRO A 381 25.02 -27.77 -17.68
N ARG A 382 26.29 -27.42 -17.47
CA ARG A 382 27.45 -27.85 -18.25
C ARG A 382 27.88 -29.20 -17.66
N GLU A 383 27.72 -30.29 -18.41
CA GLU A 383 28.28 -31.59 -18.07
C GLU A 383 29.81 -31.52 -18.17
N LEU A 384 30.49 -31.81 -17.06
CA LEU A 384 31.91 -32.14 -17.00
C LEU A 384 31.99 -33.66 -17.05
N VAL A 385 32.42 -34.18 -18.19
CA VAL A 385 32.81 -35.59 -18.36
C VAL A 385 34.23 -35.74 -17.86
N GLU A 386 34.43 -36.54 -16.81
CA GLU A 386 35.74 -37.01 -16.37
C GLU A 386 36.33 -37.98 -17.41
N GLY A 387 37.56 -37.73 -17.84
CA GLY A 387 38.39 -38.63 -18.63
C GLY A 387 39.79 -38.74 -17.99
N PRO A 388 40.46 -39.91 -18.08
CA PRO A 388 41.52 -40.32 -17.14
C PRO A 388 42.91 -39.72 -17.45
N PRO A 389 43.88 -39.83 -16.52
CA PRO A 389 45.12 -39.05 -16.57
C PRO A 389 46.22 -39.75 -17.38
N ARG A 390 47.02 -38.97 -18.13
CA ARG A 390 48.34 -39.40 -18.62
C ARG A 390 49.37 -38.27 -18.63
N GLN A 391 50.36 -38.46 -17.74
CA GLN A 391 51.81 -38.35 -17.90
C GLN A 391 52.49 -37.07 -18.43
N ALA A 392 53.45 -36.67 -17.59
CA ALA A 392 54.63 -35.82 -17.78
C ALA A 392 55.27 -35.76 -19.18
N GLY A 393 55.79 -34.58 -19.52
CA GLY A 393 56.65 -34.38 -20.69
C GLY A 393 57.16 -32.95 -20.85
N HIS A 394 58.27 -32.66 -20.15
CA HIS A 394 59.36 -31.73 -20.43
C HIS A 394 59.36 -30.74 -21.62
N ARG A 395 60.04 -29.59 -21.32
CA ARG A 395 60.83 -28.67 -22.18
C ARG A 395 60.03 -27.74 -23.10
N ALA A 396 60.52 -26.58 -23.51
CA ALA A 396 61.55 -25.62 -23.11
C ALA A 396 61.42 -24.45 -24.12
N ASP A 397 62.01 -23.32 -23.78
CA ASP A 397 62.45 -22.24 -24.69
C ASP A 397 61.42 -21.29 -25.29
N GLY A 398 61.52 -20.03 -24.83
CA GLY A 398 62.02 -18.97 -25.71
C GLY A 398 60.98 -18.01 -26.32
N PRO A 399 61.07 -16.69 -26.06
CA PRO A 399 60.37 -15.64 -26.85
C PRO A 399 61.19 -15.35 -28.13
N PRO A 400 60.88 -14.36 -29.02
CA PRO A 400 59.93 -13.23 -28.92
C PRO A 400 59.17 -12.87 -30.22
N ARG A 401 58.15 -12.00 -30.12
CA ARG A 401 58.13 -10.62 -30.70
C ARG A 401 56.83 -9.90 -30.34
#